data_AF-A0A2M7XGS7-F1
#
_entry.id   AF-A0A2M7XGS7-F1
#
_cell.length_a   1.000
_cell.length_b   1.000
_cell.length_c   1.000
_cell.angle_alpha   90.00
_cell.angle_beta   90.00
_cell.angle_gamma   90.00
#
_symmetry.space_group_name_H-M   'P 1'
#
loop_
_entity.id
_entity.type
_entity.pdbx_description
1 polymer ?
#
loop_
_entity_poly.entity_id
_entity_poly.type
_entity_poly.pdbx_seq_one_letter_code
_entity_poly.pdbx_strand_id
1 'polypeptide(L)'
;MERGPRPPEFYKKAKRMLSYAGAVLALGATEPGCNPNEAESASLKSSQSLEAERGEVRIEKLKAELENLPAFETNHAYFDNNPDFFKPINHGTFSDSEKQQRTERLPNGALIFHDIGLDFYKVKPGDSIGKIKHKLTEYAEYAYLNNQRRKIISFNIPDTEVPAGDWIPIPLENKDRHVSDLQFAEYSRQALLEILDDPKYASDVADILDKISISELQASMIAIAKQESSNSARSPIGTFGYHKYEPKYHSFSYGPMHILMSGDGLTARHNLNMSEGQVNHPKNAVKLFLAFMVEKSHGRPEKFFPLDQHAESFATFYNGKYWKSSNPNYADNIGEYYKDAMSKLSK
;
A
#
# COMPACT_ATOMS: atom_id res chain seq x y z
N MET A 1 27.59 -25.69 -42.11
CA MET A 1 27.16 -26.56 -41.00
C MET A 1 27.90 -26.00 -39.79
N GLU A 2 27.30 -25.42 -38.76
CA GLU A 2 26.08 -25.73 -38.01
C GLU A 2 25.24 -24.44 -37.80
N ARG A 3 23.92 -24.62 -37.61
CA ARG A 3 22.95 -23.53 -37.39
C ARG A 3 22.69 -23.39 -35.89
N GLY A 4 22.87 -22.18 -35.36
CA GLY A 4 22.48 -21.83 -33.99
C GLY A 4 20.95 -21.80 -33.79
N PRO A 5 20.48 -21.91 -32.53
CA PRO A 5 19.05 -21.99 -32.21
C PRO A 5 18.37 -20.63 -32.37
N ARG A 6 17.19 -20.63 -32.99
CA ARG A 6 16.29 -19.48 -33.10
C ARG A 6 15.39 -19.38 -31.86
N PRO A 7 15.03 -18.16 -31.41
CA PRO A 7 14.09 -17.97 -30.31
C PRO A 7 12.64 -18.29 -30.73
N PRO A 8 11.75 -18.69 -29.80
CA PRO A 8 10.35 -18.96 -30.12
C PRO A 8 9.55 -17.66 -30.28
N GLU A 9 8.95 -17.48 -31.46
CA GLU A 9 7.88 -16.52 -31.71
C GLU A 9 6.58 -17.01 -31.06
N PHE A 10 6.03 -16.24 -30.13
CA PHE A 10 4.64 -16.39 -29.69
C PHE A 10 3.99 -15.01 -29.56
N TYR A 11 3.52 -14.43 -30.67
CA TYR A 11 2.45 -13.44 -30.68
C TYR A 11 1.91 -13.30 -32.10
N LYS A 12 0.74 -13.90 -32.38
CA LYS A 12 -0.22 -13.48 -33.44
C LYS A 12 -1.43 -14.43 -33.47
N LYS A 13 -2.57 -13.98 -32.94
CA LYS A 13 -3.89 -14.03 -33.60
C LYS A 13 -5.01 -13.62 -32.64
N ALA A 14 -5.58 -12.44 -32.87
CA ALA A 14 -7.01 -12.18 -32.67
C ALA A 14 -7.37 -10.85 -33.34
N LYS A 15 -7.72 -10.88 -34.63
CA LYS A 15 -8.52 -9.82 -35.25
C LYS A 15 -9.23 -10.39 -36.48
N ARG A 16 -10.53 -10.09 -36.57
CA ARG A 16 -11.54 -10.39 -37.61
C ARG A 16 -12.35 -11.69 -37.46
N MET A 17 -13.62 -11.53 -37.10
CA MET A 17 -14.81 -11.87 -37.91
C MET A 17 -15.97 -10.98 -37.38
N LEU A 18 -16.48 -10.03 -38.17
CA LEU A 18 -17.49 -10.11 -39.22
C LEU A 18 -18.94 -9.98 -38.70
N SER A 19 -19.51 -8.84 -39.05
CA SER A 19 -20.92 -8.51 -39.26
C SER A 19 -21.69 -9.56 -40.07
N TYR A 20 -22.99 -9.73 -39.77
CA TYR A 20 -24.19 -9.70 -40.65
C TYR A 20 -25.36 -10.23 -39.81
N ALA A 21 -26.33 -9.38 -39.44
CA ALA A 21 -27.57 -9.08 -40.15
C ALA A 21 -28.76 -9.97 -39.72
N GLY A 22 -29.85 -9.31 -39.31
CA GLY A 22 -31.13 -9.93 -39.02
C GLY A 22 -32.20 -8.85 -38.93
N ALA A 23 -32.67 -8.41 -40.10
CA ALA A 23 -33.84 -7.55 -40.24
C ALA A 23 -35.12 -8.38 -40.02
N VAL A 24 -36.04 -7.88 -39.20
CA VAL A 24 -37.45 -8.24 -39.26
C VAL A 24 -38.27 -6.95 -39.24
N LEU A 25 -39.00 -6.73 -40.33
CA LEU A 25 -40.04 -5.74 -40.51
C LEU A 25 -41.27 -6.12 -39.66
N ALA A 26 -41.80 -5.18 -38.90
CA ALA A 26 -43.20 -5.17 -38.51
C ALA A 26 -43.73 -3.74 -38.63
N LEU A 27 -44.58 -3.55 -39.64
CA LEU A 27 -45.37 -2.35 -39.87
C LEU A 27 -46.52 -2.32 -38.85
N GLY A 28 -46.58 -1.27 -38.05
CA GLY A 28 -47.71 -0.96 -37.17
C GLY A 28 -47.79 0.54 -36.95
N ALA A 29 -48.85 1.15 -37.48
CA ALA A 29 -49.09 2.58 -37.35
C ALA A 29 -49.37 2.97 -35.89
N THR A 30 -48.55 3.86 -35.33
CA THR A 30 -48.90 4.64 -34.14
C THR A 30 -48.36 6.07 -34.25
N GLU A 31 -49.18 6.97 -33.72
CA GLU A 31 -49.18 8.42 -33.67
C GLU A 31 -47.82 9.17 -33.52
N PRO A 32 -47.73 10.42 -34.00
CA PRO A 32 -46.57 11.28 -33.78
C PRO A 32 -46.63 11.92 -32.39
N GLY A 33 -45.69 11.59 -31.49
CA GLY A 33 -45.52 12.42 -30.30
C GLY A 33 -44.92 11.77 -29.06
N CYS A 34 -43.75 11.13 -29.15
CA CYS A 34 -42.75 11.14 -28.08
C CYS A 34 -41.50 10.43 -28.58
N ASN A 35 -40.35 11.09 -28.45
CA ASN A 35 -39.04 10.52 -28.79
C ASN A 35 -38.61 9.61 -27.62
N PRO A 36 -38.65 8.26 -27.74
CA PRO A 36 -38.38 7.37 -26.60
C PRO A 36 -36.96 7.48 -26.05
N ASN A 37 -36.03 8.06 -26.83
CA ASN A 37 -34.63 8.26 -26.44
C ASN A 37 -34.41 9.38 -25.39
N GLU A 38 -35.35 10.32 -25.23
CA GLU A 38 -35.22 11.41 -24.24
C GLU A 38 -35.70 10.97 -22.85
N ALA A 39 -36.70 10.09 -22.77
CA ALA A 39 -37.19 9.55 -21.51
C ALA A 39 -36.22 8.54 -20.88
N GLU A 40 -35.60 7.66 -21.68
CA GLU A 40 -34.56 6.73 -21.18
C GLU A 40 -33.30 7.48 -20.72
N SER A 41 -32.86 8.50 -21.46
CA SER A 41 -31.68 9.28 -21.07
C SER A 41 -31.92 10.17 -19.84
N ALA A 42 -33.13 10.70 -19.64
CA ALA A 42 -33.51 11.40 -18.42
C ALA A 42 -33.65 10.46 -17.22
N SER A 43 -34.21 9.25 -17.42
CA SER A 43 -34.34 8.24 -16.37
C SER A 43 -32.99 7.68 -15.92
N LEU A 44 -32.05 7.45 -16.85
CA LEU A 44 -30.68 7.05 -16.51
C LEU A 44 -29.94 8.13 -15.73
N LYS A 45 -30.05 9.39 -16.15
CA LYS A 45 -29.43 10.52 -15.42
C LYS A 45 -30.00 10.70 -14.01
N SER A 46 -31.32 10.51 -13.82
CA SER A 46 -31.92 10.62 -12.49
C SER A 46 -31.53 9.45 -11.58
N SER A 47 -31.38 8.23 -12.13
CA SER A 47 -30.89 7.09 -11.36
C SER A 47 -29.43 7.26 -10.92
N GLN A 48 -28.56 7.75 -11.81
CA GLN A 48 -27.15 8.02 -11.49
C GLN A 48 -26.99 9.14 -10.46
N SER A 49 -27.80 10.21 -10.52
CA SER A 49 -27.76 11.27 -9.52
C SER A 49 -28.22 10.79 -8.14
N LEU A 50 -29.24 9.93 -8.09
CA LEU A 50 -29.72 9.36 -6.83
C LEU A 50 -28.71 8.38 -6.21
N GLU A 51 -27.98 7.61 -7.03
CA GLU A 51 -26.92 6.73 -6.54
C GLU A 51 -25.72 7.52 -6.02
N ALA A 52 -25.32 8.60 -6.70
CA ALA A 52 -24.25 9.49 -6.24
C ALA A 52 -24.63 10.17 -4.91
N GLU A 53 -25.85 10.71 -4.79
CA GLU A 53 -26.34 11.35 -3.56
C GLU A 53 -26.40 10.37 -2.39
N ARG A 54 -26.82 9.11 -2.64
CA ARG A 54 -26.78 8.05 -1.62
C ARG A 54 -25.37 7.70 -1.20
N GLY A 55 -24.41 7.70 -2.13
CA GLY A 55 -22.99 7.48 -1.85
C GLY A 55 -22.39 8.57 -0.97
N GLU A 56 -22.67 9.84 -1.29
CA GLU A 56 -22.18 10.99 -0.51
C GLU A 56 -22.74 10.97 0.93
N VAL A 57 -24.05 10.78 1.09
CA VAL A 57 -24.68 10.70 2.42
C VAL A 57 -24.11 9.54 3.25
N ARG A 58 -23.83 8.41 2.60
CA ARG A 58 -23.21 7.24 3.23
C ARG A 58 -21.80 7.56 3.73
N ILE A 59 -20.96 8.19 2.90
CA ILE A 59 -19.59 8.56 3.26
C ILE A 59 -19.59 9.56 4.42
N GLU A 60 -20.43 10.59 4.38
CA GLU A 60 -20.49 11.61 5.44
C GLU A 60 -20.93 11.00 6.79
N LYS A 61 -21.84 10.02 6.77
CA LYS A 61 -22.20 9.27 7.98
C LYS A 61 -21.00 8.51 8.56
N LEU A 62 -20.21 7.84 7.73
CA LEU A 62 -19.02 7.10 8.17
C LEU A 62 -17.94 8.02 8.74
N LYS A 63 -17.74 9.19 8.12
CA LYS A 63 -16.82 10.21 8.66
C LYS A 63 -17.28 10.74 10.01
N ALA A 64 -18.57 11.04 10.16
CA ALA A 64 -19.12 11.45 11.45
C ALA A 64 -18.92 10.37 12.52
N GLU A 65 -19.04 9.09 12.18
CA GLU A 65 -18.74 7.99 13.11
C GLU A 65 -17.25 7.95 13.49
N LEU A 66 -16.34 8.10 12.52
CA LEU A 66 -14.88 8.19 12.73
C LEU A 66 -14.47 9.37 13.62
N GLU A 67 -15.14 10.51 13.50
CA GLU A 67 -14.88 11.71 14.32
C GLU A 67 -15.36 11.55 15.77
N ASN A 68 -16.35 10.70 16.01
CA ASN A 68 -16.89 10.43 17.34
C ASN A 68 -16.12 9.32 18.10
N LEU A 69 -15.18 8.63 17.43
CA LEU A 69 -14.32 7.66 18.11
C LEU A 69 -13.35 8.34 19.08
N PRO A 70 -12.94 7.65 20.17
CA PRO A 70 -11.88 8.13 21.03
C PRO A 70 -10.61 8.40 20.22
N ALA A 71 -10.08 9.62 20.32
CA ALA A 71 -8.79 9.97 19.75
C ALA A 71 -7.67 9.48 20.69
N PHE A 72 -6.62 8.91 20.11
CA PHE A 72 -5.40 8.55 20.85
C PHE A 72 -4.27 9.53 20.49
N GLU A 73 -3.26 9.65 21.34
CA GLU A 73 -2.10 10.48 21.02
C GLU A 73 -1.23 9.84 19.92
N THR A 74 -0.80 10.61 18.93
CA THR A 74 0.21 10.17 17.94
C THR A 74 1.62 10.51 18.39
N ASN A 75 1.88 11.76 18.84
CA ASN A 75 3.10 12.33 19.43
C ASN A 75 4.45 11.69 19.01
N HIS A 76 4.58 11.20 17.78
CA HIS A 76 5.73 10.45 17.32
C HIS A 76 6.73 11.41 16.67
N ALA A 77 7.80 11.74 17.39
CA ALA A 77 8.73 12.82 17.03
C ALA A 77 9.29 12.73 15.60
N TYR A 78 9.48 11.52 15.06
CA TYR A 78 9.95 11.34 13.68
C TYR A 78 8.86 11.59 12.62
N PHE A 79 7.62 11.18 12.88
CA PHE A 79 6.54 11.21 11.89
C PHE A 79 5.76 12.52 11.95
N ASP A 80 5.35 12.93 13.14
CA ASP A 80 4.39 14.03 13.33
C ASP A 80 5.02 15.41 13.13
N ASN A 81 6.34 15.51 13.28
CA ASN A 81 7.07 16.77 13.13
C ASN A 81 7.45 17.08 11.67
N ASN A 82 7.23 16.16 10.73
CA ASN A 82 7.59 16.34 9.33
C ASN A 82 6.34 16.49 8.44
N PRO A 83 5.91 17.72 8.10
CA PRO A 83 4.72 17.93 7.28
C PRO A 83 4.89 17.45 5.83
N ASP A 84 6.12 17.19 5.37
CA ASP A 84 6.36 16.72 4.00
C ASP A 84 5.73 15.34 3.76
N PHE A 85 5.46 14.55 4.80
CA PHE A 85 4.74 13.28 4.66
C PHE A 85 3.37 13.43 3.97
N PHE A 86 2.77 14.62 4.00
CA PHE A 86 1.42 14.85 3.49
C PHE A 86 1.38 15.75 2.25
N LYS A 87 2.55 16.15 1.73
CA LYS A 87 2.63 16.92 0.48
C LYS A 87 2.52 15.97 -0.72
N PRO A 88 1.53 16.13 -1.61
CA PRO A 88 1.40 15.23 -2.76
C PRO A 88 2.61 15.35 -3.69
N ILE A 89 3.06 14.21 -4.23
CA ILE A 89 4.09 14.12 -5.26
C ILE A 89 3.43 13.54 -6.50
N ASN A 90 3.52 14.28 -7.62
CA ASN A 90 2.88 13.87 -8.87
C ASN A 90 3.24 12.43 -9.26
N HIS A 91 2.24 11.55 -9.34
CA HIS A 91 2.39 10.11 -9.58
C HIS A 91 3.39 9.42 -8.63
N GLY A 92 3.57 9.96 -7.43
CA GLY A 92 4.48 9.41 -6.42
C GLY A 92 5.96 9.38 -6.83
N THR A 93 6.36 10.16 -7.83
CA THR A 93 7.73 10.13 -8.37
C THR A 93 8.29 11.53 -8.48
N PHE A 94 9.40 11.79 -7.81
CA PHE A 94 10.17 13.02 -8.00
C PHE A 94 10.73 13.10 -9.41
N SER A 95 10.71 14.30 -10.00
CA SER A 95 11.44 14.59 -11.23
C SER A 95 12.95 14.43 -11.04
N ASP A 96 13.69 14.26 -12.13
CA ASP A 96 15.16 14.13 -12.06
C ASP A 96 15.84 15.33 -11.41
N SER A 97 15.31 16.53 -11.65
CA SER A 97 15.79 17.78 -11.03
C SER A 97 15.59 17.76 -9.51
N GLU A 98 14.39 17.37 -9.04
CA GLU A 98 14.10 17.25 -7.61
C GLU A 98 14.94 16.16 -6.96
N LYS A 99 15.10 15.00 -7.61
CA LYS A 99 15.98 13.92 -7.13
C LYS A 99 17.41 14.43 -7.00
N GLN A 100 17.91 15.18 -7.98
CA GLN A 100 19.25 15.74 -7.94
C GLN A 100 19.41 16.75 -6.79
N GLN A 101 18.43 17.62 -6.55
CA GLN A 101 18.45 18.59 -5.45
C GLN A 101 18.38 17.92 -4.07
N ARG A 102 17.69 16.78 -3.98
CA ARG A 102 17.58 15.95 -2.77
C ARG A 102 18.71 14.94 -2.61
N THR A 103 19.66 14.89 -3.55
CA THR A 103 20.79 13.96 -3.48
C THR A 103 22.02 14.66 -2.93
N GLU A 104 22.49 14.21 -1.78
CA GLU A 104 23.76 14.63 -1.19
C GLU A 104 24.91 13.69 -1.58
N ARG A 105 26.11 14.26 -1.75
CA ARG A 105 27.35 13.49 -1.84
C ARG A 105 28.16 13.67 -0.55
N LEU A 106 28.27 12.61 0.23
CA LEU A 106 29.06 12.59 1.46
C LEU A 106 30.58 12.64 1.16
N PRO A 107 31.44 13.06 2.11
CA PRO A 107 32.91 13.10 1.96
C PRO A 107 33.57 11.81 1.47
N ASN A 108 33.11 10.62 1.89
CA ASN A 108 33.60 9.33 1.38
C ASN A 108 33.06 8.97 -0.02
N GLY A 109 32.36 9.91 -0.64
CA GLY A 109 31.77 9.85 -1.96
C GLY A 109 30.45 9.11 -2.03
N ALA A 110 29.90 8.58 -0.93
CA ALA A 110 28.55 8.00 -0.92
C ALA A 110 27.53 9.01 -1.46
N LEU A 111 26.54 8.53 -2.22
CA LEU A 111 25.42 9.36 -2.68
C LEU A 111 24.18 8.94 -1.91
N ILE A 112 23.57 9.90 -1.24
CA ILE A 112 22.36 9.71 -0.43
C ILE A 112 21.24 10.50 -1.07
N PHE A 113 20.15 9.83 -1.43
CA PHE A 113 18.93 10.50 -1.85
C PHE A 113 18.00 10.61 -0.64
N HIS A 114 17.66 11.84 -0.27
CA HIS A 114 16.77 12.17 0.84
C HIS A 114 15.31 12.22 0.35
N ASP A 115 14.66 11.06 0.37
CA ASP A 115 13.20 10.99 0.28
C ASP A 115 12.59 11.46 1.61
N ILE A 116 11.29 11.70 1.60
CA ILE A 116 10.52 12.14 2.76
C ILE A 116 10.39 10.97 3.73
N GLY A 117 11.16 11.00 4.81
CA GLY A 117 11.07 9.98 5.87
C GLY A 117 11.79 8.68 5.55
N LEU A 118 12.63 8.64 4.51
CA LEU A 118 13.52 7.52 4.20
C LEU A 118 14.69 7.99 3.34
N ASP A 119 15.90 7.62 3.71
CA ASP A 119 17.08 7.87 2.89
C ASP A 119 17.41 6.66 2.02
N PHE A 120 18.02 6.91 0.87
CA PHE A 120 18.45 5.88 -0.06
C PHE A 120 19.93 6.00 -0.38
N TYR A 121 20.63 4.88 -0.36
CA TYR A 121 22.02 4.78 -0.78
C TYR A 121 22.13 4.37 -2.24
N LYS A 122 22.94 5.10 -3.04
CA LYS A 122 23.30 4.67 -4.40
C LYS A 122 24.39 3.61 -4.36
N VAL A 123 24.06 2.39 -4.74
CA VAL A 123 25.02 1.26 -4.79
C VAL A 123 26.13 1.57 -5.80
N LYS A 124 27.39 1.42 -5.37
CA LYS A 124 28.57 1.53 -6.24
C LYS A 124 29.09 0.15 -6.67
N PRO A 125 29.85 0.06 -7.77
CA PRO A 125 30.53 -1.17 -8.16
C PRO A 125 31.38 -1.74 -7.02
N GLY A 126 31.19 -3.02 -6.71
CA GLY A 126 31.94 -3.74 -5.67
C GLY A 126 31.44 -3.54 -4.24
N ASP A 127 30.32 -2.84 -4.06
CA ASP A 127 29.66 -2.76 -2.76
C ASP A 127 29.04 -4.09 -2.33
N SER A 128 29.06 -4.31 -1.01
CA SER A 128 28.25 -5.32 -0.32
C SER A 128 27.53 -4.62 0.82
N ILE A 129 26.53 -5.24 1.44
CA ILE A 129 25.82 -4.64 2.58
C ILE A 129 26.78 -4.28 3.71
N GLY A 130 27.78 -5.13 3.98
CA GLY A 130 28.82 -4.83 4.97
C GLY A 130 29.62 -3.56 4.64
N LYS A 131 30.02 -3.38 3.38
CA LYS A 131 30.75 -2.18 2.94
C LYS A 131 29.87 -0.92 2.99
N ILE A 132 28.61 -1.03 2.57
CA ILE A 132 27.65 0.07 2.61
C ILE A 132 27.46 0.53 4.07
N LYS A 133 27.20 -0.41 4.99
CA LYS A 133 27.11 -0.12 6.42
C LYS A 133 28.36 0.58 6.94
N HIS A 134 29.54 0.03 6.66
CA HIS A 134 30.80 0.61 7.14
C HIS A 134 30.95 2.09 6.72
N LYS A 135 30.71 2.38 5.43
CA LYS A 135 30.74 3.76 4.90
C LYS A 135 29.74 4.68 5.57
N LEU A 136 28.52 4.21 5.83
CA LEU A 136 27.47 5.03 6.43
C LEU A 136 27.72 5.29 7.92
N THR A 137 28.21 4.28 8.65
CA THR A 137 28.45 4.38 10.10
C THR A 137 29.56 5.33 10.51
N GLU A 138 30.32 5.87 9.55
CA GLU A 138 31.27 6.96 9.75
C GLU A 138 30.57 8.31 10.07
N TYR A 139 29.27 8.42 9.77
CA TYR A 139 28.45 9.62 9.95
C TYR A 139 27.52 9.47 11.15
N ALA A 140 27.37 10.55 11.91
CA ALA A 140 26.63 10.56 13.16
C ALA A 140 25.16 10.16 12.96
N GLU A 141 24.50 10.65 11.90
CA GLU A 141 23.10 10.34 11.63
C GLU A 141 22.85 8.86 11.30
N TYR A 142 23.85 8.11 10.83
CA TYR A 142 23.71 6.68 10.49
C TYR A 142 24.45 5.74 11.45
N ALA A 143 25.01 6.27 12.55
CA ALA A 143 25.78 5.48 13.51
C ALA A 143 24.98 4.32 14.13
N TYR A 144 23.64 4.45 14.21
CA TYR A 144 22.75 3.41 14.73
C TYR A 144 22.77 2.11 13.92
N LEU A 145 23.22 2.12 12.65
CA LEU A 145 23.32 0.92 11.81
C LEU A 145 24.29 -0.13 12.37
N ASN A 146 25.25 0.28 13.22
CA ASN A 146 26.15 -0.64 13.94
C ASN A 146 25.39 -1.60 14.88
N ASN A 147 24.22 -1.17 15.37
CA ASN A 147 23.38 -1.95 16.28
C ASN A 147 22.37 -2.85 15.53
N GLN A 148 22.24 -2.70 14.22
CA GLN A 148 21.30 -3.45 13.38
C GLN A 148 21.98 -4.66 12.73
N ARG A 149 22.31 -5.66 13.55
CA ARG A 149 23.03 -6.86 13.08
C ARG A 149 22.14 -7.88 12.38
N ARG A 150 20.86 -7.98 12.78
CA ARG A 150 19.90 -8.92 12.17
C ARG A 150 19.39 -8.36 10.85
N LYS A 151 19.33 -9.19 9.81
CA LYS A 151 18.85 -8.80 8.46
C LYS A 151 17.47 -8.13 8.49
N ILE A 152 16.56 -8.66 9.31
CA ILE A 152 15.16 -8.21 9.40
C ILE A 152 14.98 -6.80 9.97
N ILE A 153 16.00 -6.22 10.61
CA ILE A 153 15.98 -4.84 11.13
C ILE A 153 17.02 -3.96 10.46
N SER A 154 17.61 -4.43 9.36
CA SER A 154 18.69 -3.76 8.65
C SER A 154 18.45 -3.79 7.14
N PHE A 155 19.48 -3.58 6.32
CA PHE A 155 19.39 -3.72 4.87
C PHE A 155 18.88 -5.12 4.52
N ASN A 156 17.59 -5.22 4.25
CA ASN A 156 16.89 -6.48 4.11
C ASN A 156 16.91 -6.93 2.65
N ILE A 157 18.13 -7.08 2.11
CA ILE A 157 18.43 -7.49 0.75
C ILE A 157 19.61 -8.47 0.76
N PRO A 158 19.59 -9.56 -0.03
CA PRO A 158 20.75 -10.43 -0.20
C PRO A 158 21.91 -9.69 -0.90
N ASP A 159 23.18 -9.97 -0.54
CA ASP A 159 24.34 -9.35 -1.18
C ASP A 159 24.39 -9.62 -2.71
N THR A 160 23.87 -10.76 -3.17
CA THR A 160 23.77 -11.12 -4.60
C THR A 160 22.78 -10.24 -5.36
N GLU A 161 21.91 -9.52 -4.65
CA GLU A 161 20.84 -8.69 -5.20
C GLU A 161 21.12 -7.20 -4.96
N VAL A 162 22.39 -6.80 -4.75
CA VAL A 162 22.79 -5.40 -4.58
C VAL A 162 23.45 -4.90 -5.88
N PRO A 163 22.68 -4.65 -6.96
CA PRO A 163 23.25 -4.27 -8.24
C PRO A 163 23.81 -2.85 -8.19
N ALA A 164 24.99 -2.68 -8.79
CA ALA A 164 25.59 -1.37 -8.93
C ALA A 164 24.67 -0.43 -9.71
N GLY A 165 24.50 0.78 -9.20
CA GLY A 165 23.63 1.79 -9.79
C GLY A 165 22.20 1.80 -9.25
N ASP A 166 21.79 0.87 -8.38
CA ASP A 166 20.47 0.95 -7.77
C ASP A 166 20.45 1.82 -6.51
N TRP A 167 19.27 2.33 -6.19
CA TRP A 167 19.00 2.99 -4.92
C TRP A 167 18.44 1.95 -3.95
N ILE A 168 19.10 1.76 -2.81
CA ILE A 168 18.60 0.86 -1.76
C ILE A 168 18.21 1.68 -0.53
N PRO A 169 17.11 1.35 0.14
CA PRO A 169 16.66 2.09 1.32
C PRO A 169 17.60 1.86 2.50
N ILE A 170 17.93 2.95 3.21
CA ILE A 170 18.67 2.92 4.46
C ILE A 170 17.66 2.65 5.59
N PRO A 171 17.84 1.60 6.41
CA PRO A 171 16.85 1.22 7.42
C PRO A 171 16.71 2.30 8.49
N LEU A 172 15.50 2.67 8.86
CA LEU A 172 15.24 3.60 9.96
C LEU A 172 15.78 3.06 11.29
N GLU A 173 16.14 3.95 12.21
CA GLU A 173 16.45 3.58 13.59
C GLU A 173 15.21 2.99 14.29
N ASN A 174 15.41 2.13 15.29
CA ASN A 174 14.30 1.49 16.01
C ASN A 174 13.33 2.54 16.61
N LYS A 175 13.88 3.57 17.25
CA LYS A 175 13.10 4.62 17.91
C LYS A 175 12.24 5.43 16.92
N ASP A 176 12.66 5.51 15.65
CA ASP A 176 12.03 6.31 14.61
C ASP A 176 10.93 5.55 13.87
N ARG A 177 10.89 4.22 14.01
CA ARG A 177 9.88 3.37 13.37
C ARG A 177 8.93 2.67 14.34
N HIS A 178 9.26 2.57 15.62
CA HIS A 178 8.41 1.85 16.58
C HIS A 178 7.14 2.64 16.92
N VAL A 179 5.98 2.02 16.68
CA VAL A 179 4.68 2.62 16.96
C VAL A 179 3.86 1.67 17.83
N SER A 180 3.20 2.20 18.86
CA SER A 180 2.27 1.41 19.68
C SER A 180 0.94 1.16 18.95
N ASP A 181 0.16 0.19 19.43
CA ASP A 181 -1.13 -0.14 18.80
C ASP A 181 -2.11 1.03 18.81
N LEU A 182 -2.17 1.80 19.90
CA LEU A 182 -3.09 2.93 20.03
C LEU A 182 -2.65 4.12 19.17
N GLN A 183 -1.34 4.38 19.08
CA GLN A 183 -0.81 5.36 18.12
C GLN A 183 -1.15 4.94 16.68
N PHE A 184 -0.97 3.66 16.34
CA PHE A 184 -1.29 3.15 15.01
C PHE A 184 -2.80 3.17 14.74
N ALA A 185 -3.64 2.93 15.76
CA ALA A 185 -5.09 3.06 15.66
C ALA A 185 -5.49 4.49 15.30
N GLU A 186 -4.90 5.49 15.95
CA GLU A 186 -5.15 6.90 15.63
C GLU A 186 -4.70 7.25 14.21
N TYR A 187 -3.51 6.83 13.80
CA TYR A 187 -3.08 7.00 12.41
C TYR A 187 -4.00 6.30 11.42
N SER A 188 -4.55 5.13 11.78
CA SER A 188 -5.54 4.42 10.96
C SER A 188 -6.85 5.21 10.86
N ARG A 189 -7.31 5.81 11.96
CA ARG A 189 -8.51 6.66 12.00
C ARG A 189 -8.35 7.86 11.07
N GLN A 190 -7.22 8.56 11.15
CA GLN A 190 -6.90 9.69 10.28
C GLN A 190 -6.78 9.28 8.80
N ALA A 191 -6.19 8.11 8.53
CA ALA A 191 -6.11 7.57 7.18
C ALA A 191 -7.49 7.25 6.59
N LEU A 192 -8.40 6.69 7.41
CA LEU A 192 -9.77 6.39 7.00
C LEU A 192 -10.57 7.65 6.70
N LEU A 193 -10.43 8.70 7.51
CA LEU A 193 -11.03 10.01 7.21
C LEU A 193 -10.56 10.54 5.85
N GLU A 194 -9.24 10.54 5.60
CA GLU A 194 -8.68 11.05 4.34
C GLU A 194 -9.02 10.18 3.12
N ILE A 195 -9.04 8.85 3.24
CA ILE A 195 -9.32 7.98 2.09
C ILE A 195 -10.80 7.97 1.71
N LEU A 196 -11.70 8.30 2.66
CA LEU A 196 -13.12 8.50 2.38
C LEU A 196 -13.39 9.80 1.60
N ASP A 197 -12.40 10.69 1.50
CA ASP A 197 -12.39 11.83 0.57
C ASP A 197 -11.72 11.54 -0.78
N ASP A 198 -11.11 10.36 -0.94
CA ASP A 198 -10.39 10.02 -2.16
C ASP A 198 -11.40 9.61 -3.27
N PRO A 199 -11.41 10.31 -4.41
CA PRO A 199 -12.41 10.07 -5.46
C PRO A 199 -12.28 8.69 -6.12
N LYS A 200 -11.13 8.02 -5.97
CA LYS A 200 -10.89 6.70 -6.53
C LYS A 200 -11.21 5.59 -5.53
N TYR A 201 -10.86 5.77 -4.26
CA TYR A 201 -10.92 4.67 -3.28
C TYR A 201 -12.06 4.75 -2.27
N ALA A 202 -12.71 5.91 -2.12
CA ALA A 202 -13.71 6.12 -1.06
C ALA A 202 -14.85 5.09 -1.09
N SER A 203 -15.40 4.79 -2.27
CA SER A 203 -16.54 3.87 -2.41
C SER A 203 -16.17 2.44 -1.98
N ASP A 204 -15.04 1.91 -2.47
CA ASP A 204 -14.61 0.55 -2.13
C ASP A 204 -14.22 0.42 -0.64
N VAL A 205 -13.66 1.46 -0.04
CA VAL A 205 -13.37 1.49 1.41
C VAL A 205 -14.67 1.54 2.22
N ALA A 206 -15.65 2.33 1.79
CA ALA A 206 -16.97 2.33 2.40
C ALA A 206 -17.60 0.93 2.33
N ASP A 207 -17.41 0.18 1.24
CA ASP A 207 -17.95 -1.20 1.09
C ASP A 207 -17.38 -2.18 2.11
N ILE A 208 -16.15 -1.95 2.59
CA ILE A 208 -15.59 -2.69 3.73
C ILE A 208 -16.35 -2.32 5.02
N LEU A 209 -16.56 -1.02 5.25
CA LEU A 209 -17.23 -0.50 6.46
C LEU A 209 -18.74 -0.80 6.51
N ASP A 210 -19.35 -1.19 5.39
CA ASP A 210 -20.71 -1.76 5.38
C ASP A 210 -20.74 -3.21 5.91
N LYS A 211 -19.59 -3.90 5.95
CA LYS A 211 -19.47 -5.28 6.44
C LYS A 211 -19.00 -5.39 7.86
N ILE A 212 -18.13 -4.47 8.26
CA ILE A 212 -17.48 -4.48 9.58
C ILE A 212 -17.48 -3.07 10.16
N SER A 213 -17.47 -2.97 11.48
CA SER A 213 -17.34 -1.68 12.16
C SER A 213 -15.96 -1.04 11.92
N ILE A 214 -15.86 0.27 12.14
CA ILE A 214 -14.59 0.99 12.05
C ILE A 214 -13.53 0.40 12.99
N SER A 215 -13.91 0.04 14.22
CA SER A 215 -12.98 -0.56 15.18
C SER A 215 -12.45 -1.91 14.71
N GLU A 216 -13.28 -2.72 14.05
CA GLU A 216 -12.83 -3.99 13.44
C GLU A 216 -11.87 -3.75 12.28
N LEU A 217 -12.08 -2.69 11.48
CA LEU A 217 -11.14 -2.34 10.41
C LEU A 217 -9.81 -1.85 10.99
N GLN A 218 -9.82 -0.97 12.01
CA GLN A 218 -8.61 -0.53 12.70
C GLN A 218 -7.85 -1.71 13.34
N ALA A 219 -8.56 -2.64 13.99
CA ALA A 219 -7.96 -3.84 14.55
C ALA A 219 -7.33 -4.72 13.47
N SER A 220 -7.97 -4.82 12.30
CA SER A 220 -7.41 -5.52 11.13
C SER A 220 -6.12 -4.86 10.64
N MET A 221 -6.07 -3.52 10.55
CA MET A 221 -4.86 -2.79 10.15
C MET A 221 -3.72 -3.02 11.15
N ILE A 222 -3.99 -2.98 12.45
CA ILE A 222 -3.00 -3.26 13.50
C ILE A 222 -2.49 -4.71 13.38
N ALA A 223 -3.41 -5.68 13.21
CA ALA A 223 -3.05 -7.09 13.10
C ALA A 223 -2.13 -7.35 11.90
N ILE A 224 -2.43 -6.77 10.74
CA ILE A 224 -1.62 -6.90 9.53
C ILE A 224 -0.27 -6.19 9.72
N ALA A 225 -0.25 -4.96 10.23
CA ALA A 225 0.98 -4.25 10.51
C ALA A 225 1.90 -5.02 11.49
N LYS A 226 1.33 -5.68 12.51
CA LYS A 226 2.10 -6.56 13.41
C LYS A 226 2.59 -7.82 12.72
N GLN A 227 1.77 -8.44 11.89
CA GLN A 227 2.17 -9.64 11.18
C GLN A 227 3.35 -9.38 10.25
N GLU A 228 3.37 -8.22 9.62
CA GLU A 228 4.39 -7.87 8.64
C GLU A 228 5.63 -7.23 9.27
N SER A 229 5.47 -6.42 10.33
CA SER A 229 6.57 -5.65 10.92
C SER A 229 6.86 -5.95 12.39
N SER A 230 6.30 -7.02 12.96
CA SER A 230 6.49 -7.37 14.37
C SER A 230 6.74 -8.86 14.61
N ASN A 231 7.32 -9.17 15.77
CA ASN A 231 7.65 -10.55 16.16
C ASN A 231 6.67 -11.14 17.18
N SER A 232 5.69 -10.39 17.68
CA SER A 232 4.64 -10.88 18.57
C SER A 232 3.48 -9.88 18.72
N ALA A 233 2.37 -10.34 19.29
CA ALA A 233 1.22 -9.50 19.65
C ALA A 233 1.57 -8.40 20.67
N ARG A 234 2.62 -8.58 21.48
CA ARG A 234 2.98 -7.63 22.55
C ARG A 234 4.05 -6.64 22.14
N SER A 235 4.67 -6.87 20.98
CA SER A 235 5.74 -6.04 20.47
C SER A 235 5.18 -4.86 19.70
N PRO A 236 5.85 -3.71 19.71
CA PRO A 236 5.43 -2.57 18.90
C PRO A 236 5.44 -2.92 17.41
N ILE A 237 4.63 -2.21 16.64
CA ILE A 237 4.71 -2.20 15.18
C ILE A 237 6.06 -1.59 14.78
N GLY A 238 6.71 -2.13 13.76
CA GLY A 238 8.06 -1.72 13.35
C GLY A 238 9.22 -2.35 14.12
N THR A 239 8.96 -3.44 14.86
CA THR A 239 10.06 -4.25 15.42
C THR A 239 11.00 -4.76 14.31
N PHE A 240 10.44 -5.16 13.16
CA PHE A 240 11.16 -5.37 11.91
C PHE A 240 11.28 -4.08 11.10
N GLY A 241 12.23 -4.01 10.16
CA GLY A 241 12.42 -2.83 9.32
C GLY A 241 11.25 -2.64 8.36
N TYR A 242 10.89 -1.39 8.06
CA TYR A 242 9.80 -1.04 7.12
C TYR A 242 10.15 -1.20 5.66
N HIS A 243 11.21 -1.92 5.33
CA HIS A 243 11.49 -2.32 3.96
C HIS A 243 11.99 -3.75 3.89
N LYS A 244 11.64 -4.42 2.81
CA LYS A 244 12.08 -5.80 2.55
C LYS A 244 12.22 -5.99 1.06
N TYR A 245 13.39 -6.48 0.64
CA TYR A 245 13.57 -6.89 -0.74
C TYR A 245 12.85 -8.22 -0.97
N GLU A 246 12.06 -8.29 -2.03
CA GLU A 246 11.36 -9.49 -2.45
C GLU A 246 12.04 -10.08 -3.70
N PRO A 247 12.91 -11.11 -3.56
CA PRO A 247 13.73 -11.60 -4.67
C PRO A 247 12.92 -12.07 -5.87
N LYS A 248 11.74 -12.63 -5.64
CA LYS A 248 10.83 -13.08 -6.71
C LYS A 248 10.41 -11.94 -7.65
N TYR A 249 10.35 -10.71 -7.15
CA TYR A 249 9.84 -9.55 -7.87
C TYR A 249 10.93 -8.53 -8.20
N HIS A 250 12.16 -8.77 -7.73
CA HIS A 250 13.28 -7.83 -7.79
C HIS A 250 12.89 -6.39 -7.40
N SER A 251 12.09 -6.27 -6.34
CA SER A 251 11.55 -4.99 -5.87
C SER A 251 11.43 -4.99 -4.35
N PHE A 252 11.40 -3.80 -3.76
CA PHE A 252 11.18 -3.62 -2.34
C PHE A 252 9.69 -3.53 -2.02
N SER A 253 9.33 -4.06 -0.85
CA SER A 253 8.11 -3.66 -0.16
C SER A 253 8.42 -2.62 0.90
N TYR A 254 7.48 -1.71 1.16
CA TYR A 254 7.66 -0.61 2.13
C TYR A 254 6.52 -0.49 3.15
N GLY A 255 6.82 0.23 4.24
CA GLY A 255 5.92 0.56 5.33
C GLY A 255 5.69 -0.59 6.30
N PRO A 256 4.97 -0.33 7.41
CA PRO A 256 4.65 -1.33 8.45
C PRO A 256 3.85 -2.54 7.95
N MET A 257 3.21 -2.45 6.78
CA MET A 257 2.46 -3.54 6.17
C MET A 257 3.19 -4.18 4.99
N HIS A 258 4.41 -3.74 4.65
CA HIS A 258 5.21 -4.33 3.58
C HIS A 258 4.45 -4.47 2.24
N ILE A 259 3.92 -3.36 1.72
CA ILE A 259 3.31 -3.33 0.39
C ILE A 259 4.40 -3.34 -0.67
N LEU A 260 4.37 -4.34 -1.57
CA LEU A 260 5.33 -4.49 -2.66
C LEU A 260 5.23 -3.35 -3.69
N MET A 261 6.34 -2.69 -4.01
CA MET A 261 6.39 -1.64 -5.05
C MET A 261 6.56 -2.24 -6.45
N SER A 262 5.62 -3.11 -6.80
CA SER A 262 5.46 -3.69 -8.12
C SER A 262 3.99 -4.07 -8.32
N GLY A 263 3.51 -4.03 -9.56
CA GLY A 263 2.10 -4.31 -9.87
C GLY A 263 1.15 -3.42 -9.08
N ASP A 264 0.14 -4.03 -8.44
CA ASP A 264 -0.96 -3.35 -7.76
C ASP A 264 -0.49 -2.39 -6.64
N GLY A 265 0.58 -2.73 -5.92
CA GLY A 265 1.11 -1.85 -4.87
C GLY A 265 1.76 -0.58 -5.42
N LEU A 266 2.46 -0.69 -6.56
CA LEU A 266 3.00 0.48 -7.27
C LEU A 266 1.88 1.34 -7.86
N THR A 267 0.88 0.70 -8.47
CA THR A 267 -0.32 1.39 -8.99
C THR A 267 -1.03 2.16 -7.89
N ALA A 268 -1.31 1.53 -6.75
CA ALA A 268 -1.93 2.16 -5.60
C ALA A 268 -1.15 3.40 -5.13
N ARG A 269 0.18 3.26 -4.96
CA ARG A 269 1.06 4.35 -4.53
C ARG A 269 1.06 5.52 -5.52
N HIS A 270 1.11 5.26 -6.82
CA HIS A 270 1.07 6.31 -7.85
C HIS A 270 -0.25 7.07 -7.84
N ASN A 271 -1.37 6.37 -7.69
CA ASN A 271 -2.69 7.00 -7.62
C ASN A 271 -2.86 7.86 -6.35
N LEU A 272 -2.23 7.44 -5.24
CA LEU A 272 -2.18 8.21 -4.00
C LEU A 272 -1.17 9.37 -4.03
N ASN A 273 -0.40 9.53 -5.10
CA ASN A 273 0.62 10.58 -5.24
C ASN A 273 1.66 10.59 -4.08
N MET A 274 2.12 9.40 -3.67
CA MET A 274 3.09 9.25 -2.57
C MET A 274 4.43 8.70 -3.04
N SER A 275 5.55 9.23 -2.53
CA SER A 275 6.88 8.60 -2.74
C SER A 275 7.06 7.32 -1.93
N GLU A 276 8.18 6.62 -2.16
CA GLU A 276 8.55 5.43 -1.38
C GLU A 276 8.89 5.79 0.08
N GLY A 277 9.48 6.97 0.32
CA GLY A 277 9.70 7.47 1.66
C GLY A 277 8.39 7.77 2.39
N GLN A 278 7.44 8.44 1.74
CA GLN A 278 6.21 8.90 2.38
C GLN A 278 5.36 7.77 2.98
N VAL A 279 5.43 6.57 2.40
CA VAL A 279 4.64 5.41 2.84
C VAL A 279 5.18 4.75 4.11
N ASN A 280 6.31 5.22 4.66
CA ASN A 280 6.80 4.80 5.98
C ASN A 280 6.02 5.45 7.14
N HIS A 281 5.37 6.59 6.89
CA HIS A 281 4.47 7.18 7.89
C HIS A 281 3.25 6.27 8.08
N PRO A 282 2.89 5.86 9.32
CA PRO A 282 1.80 4.91 9.57
C PRO A 282 0.48 5.28 8.91
N LYS A 283 0.03 6.55 9.01
CA LYS A 283 -1.16 7.05 8.30
C LYS A 283 -1.11 6.81 6.79
N ASN A 284 0.00 7.15 6.12
CA ASN A 284 0.16 6.93 4.68
C ASN A 284 0.26 5.44 4.34
N ALA A 285 0.87 4.64 5.21
CA ALA A 285 0.91 3.20 5.05
C ALA A 285 -0.50 2.60 5.07
N VAL A 286 -1.38 3.03 5.98
CA VAL A 286 -2.79 2.62 6.02
C VAL A 286 -3.52 2.99 4.73
N LYS A 287 -3.37 4.24 4.26
CA LYS A 287 -3.94 4.65 2.97
C LYS A 287 -3.46 3.77 1.82
N LEU A 288 -2.15 3.52 1.75
CA LEU A 288 -1.56 2.66 0.74
C LEU A 288 -2.10 1.23 0.81
N PHE A 289 -2.21 0.66 2.01
CA PHE A 289 -2.75 -0.69 2.17
C PHE A 289 -4.19 -0.78 1.67
N LEU A 290 -5.05 0.17 2.05
CA LEU A 290 -6.45 0.18 1.60
C LEU A 290 -6.54 0.33 0.08
N ALA A 291 -5.81 1.28 -0.50
CA ALA A 291 -5.72 1.42 -1.96
C ALA A 291 -5.20 0.15 -2.64
N PHE A 292 -4.17 -0.50 -2.08
CA PHE A 292 -3.64 -1.77 -2.58
C PHE A 292 -4.68 -2.90 -2.54
N MET A 293 -5.46 -3.00 -1.46
CA MET A 293 -6.55 -3.96 -1.35
C MET A 293 -7.56 -3.77 -2.48
N VAL A 294 -7.92 -2.52 -2.79
CA VAL A 294 -8.82 -2.19 -3.91
C VAL A 294 -8.22 -2.60 -5.25
N GLU A 295 -6.99 -2.16 -5.55
CA GLU A 295 -6.33 -2.45 -6.83
C GLU A 295 -6.20 -3.97 -7.07
N LYS A 296 -5.68 -4.70 -6.07
CA LYS A 296 -5.40 -6.13 -6.18
C LYS A 296 -6.65 -7.00 -6.12
N SER A 297 -7.71 -6.55 -5.46
CA SER A 297 -9.00 -7.26 -5.43
C SER A 297 -9.89 -6.97 -6.63
N HIS A 298 -9.49 -5.98 -7.45
CA HIS A 298 -10.26 -5.41 -8.55
C HIS A 298 -11.59 -4.80 -8.08
N GLY A 299 -11.52 -3.91 -7.08
CA GLY A 299 -12.67 -3.19 -6.54
C GLY A 299 -13.59 -4.05 -5.68
N ARG A 300 -13.03 -5.10 -5.05
CA ARG A 300 -13.79 -5.99 -4.15
C ARG A 300 -13.02 -6.35 -2.87
N PRO A 301 -12.56 -5.35 -2.09
CA PRO A 301 -11.75 -5.60 -0.90
C PRO A 301 -12.58 -6.17 0.27
N GLU A 302 -13.90 -5.91 0.31
CA GLU A 302 -14.84 -6.28 1.36
C GLU A 302 -14.88 -7.79 1.62
N LYS A 303 -14.62 -8.61 0.60
CA LYS A 303 -14.65 -10.08 0.69
C LYS A 303 -13.58 -10.69 1.60
N PHE A 304 -12.62 -9.88 2.06
CA PHE A 304 -11.55 -10.30 2.97
C PHE A 304 -11.81 -9.88 4.42
N PHE A 305 -12.95 -9.26 4.70
CA PHE A 305 -13.33 -8.75 6.00
C PHE A 305 -14.68 -9.37 6.46
N PRO A 306 -14.84 -9.69 7.76
CA PRO A 306 -13.89 -9.48 8.85
C PRO A 306 -12.68 -10.44 8.78
N LEU A 307 -11.54 -9.95 9.25
CA LEU A 307 -10.25 -10.62 9.07
C LEU A 307 -10.16 -11.95 9.82
N ASP A 308 -10.83 -12.06 10.97
CA ASP A 308 -10.86 -13.27 11.81
C ASP A 308 -11.65 -14.43 11.18
N GLN A 309 -12.65 -14.14 10.34
CA GLN A 309 -13.41 -15.14 9.59
C GLN A 309 -12.77 -15.48 8.24
N HIS A 310 -11.94 -14.59 7.71
CA HIS A 310 -11.35 -14.72 6.37
C HIS A 310 -9.82 -14.78 6.37
N ALA A 311 -9.18 -15.06 7.50
CA ALA A 311 -7.73 -15.03 7.66
C ALA A 311 -6.96 -15.86 6.61
N GLU A 312 -7.42 -17.07 6.28
CA GLU A 312 -6.77 -17.88 5.24
C GLU A 312 -6.95 -17.32 3.82
N SER A 313 -8.15 -16.81 3.51
CA SER A 313 -8.45 -16.17 2.22
C SER A 313 -7.62 -14.90 2.07
N PHE A 314 -7.52 -14.10 3.14
CA PHE A 314 -6.67 -12.93 3.21
C PHE A 314 -5.20 -13.31 3.04
N ALA A 315 -4.68 -14.30 3.78
CA ALA A 315 -3.29 -14.74 3.66
C ALA A 315 -2.95 -15.22 2.24
N THR A 316 -3.87 -15.94 1.60
CA THR A 316 -3.75 -16.38 0.21
C THR A 316 -3.75 -15.22 -0.76
N PHE A 317 -4.63 -14.24 -0.56
CA PHE A 317 -4.66 -13.02 -1.34
C PHE A 317 -3.36 -12.22 -1.17
N TYR A 318 -2.95 -11.97 0.07
CA TYR A 318 -1.83 -11.10 0.42
C TYR A 318 -0.49 -11.68 -0.02
N ASN A 319 -0.21 -12.94 0.38
CA ASN A 319 1.08 -13.60 0.22
C ASN A 319 1.14 -14.62 -0.92
N GLY A 320 0.00 -14.93 -1.55
CA GLY A 320 -0.13 -15.91 -2.63
C GLY A 320 -0.36 -17.35 -2.14
N LYS A 321 -0.71 -18.24 -3.07
CA LYS A 321 -1.16 -19.62 -2.79
C LYS A 321 -0.24 -20.52 -1.96
N TYR A 322 1.04 -20.18 -1.83
CA TYR A 322 2.04 -20.99 -1.12
C TYR A 322 2.47 -20.37 0.22
N TRP A 323 1.70 -19.42 0.75
CA TRP A 323 2.04 -18.73 2.00
C TRP A 323 2.26 -19.70 3.18
N LYS A 324 1.48 -20.80 3.27
CA LYS A 324 1.60 -21.81 4.34
C LYS A 324 2.98 -22.47 4.37
N SER A 325 3.66 -22.59 3.23
CA SER A 325 5.01 -23.16 3.17
C SER A 325 6.07 -22.23 3.75
N SER A 326 5.85 -20.91 3.66
CA SER A 326 6.78 -19.89 4.17
C SER A 326 6.48 -19.48 5.60
N ASN A 327 5.19 -19.45 5.98
CA ASN A 327 4.72 -19.08 7.31
C ASN A 327 3.41 -19.84 7.63
N PRO A 328 3.47 -21.06 8.15
CA PRO A 328 2.29 -21.89 8.40
C PRO A 328 1.33 -21.29 9.43
N ASN A 329 1.83 -20.45 10.34
CA ASN A 329 1.05 -19.85 11.42
C ASN A 329 0.51 -18.46 11.05
N TYR A 330 0.60 -18.02 9.78
CA TYR A 330 0.23 -16.66 9.40
C TYR A 330 -1.22 -16.30 9.74
N ALA A 331 -2.17 -17.18 9.39
CA ALA A 331 -3.59 -16.95 9.65
C ALA A 331 -3.90 -16.93 11.15
N ASP A 332 -3.31 -17.85 11.92
CA ASP A 332 -3.48 -17.93 13.38
C ASP A 332 -2.92 -16.68 14.07
N ASN A 333 -1.70 -16.27 13.72
CA ASN A 333 -1.07 -15.08 14.27
C ASN A 333 -1.89 -13.82 13.99
N ILE A 334 -2.41 -13.66 12.76
CA ILE A 334 -3.29 -12.54 12.44
C ILE A 334 -4.54 -12.54 13.32
N GLY A 335 -5.17 -13.71 13.52
CA GLY A 335 -6.33 -13.82 14.38
C GLY A 335 -6.04 -13.45 15.84
N GLU A 336 -4.88 -13.87 16.36
CA GLU A 336 -4.42 -13.47 17.71
C GLU A 336 -4.19 -11.96 17.81
N TYR A 337 -3.50 -11.37 16.83
CA TYR A 337 -3.20 -9.93 16.82
C TYR A 337 -4.46 -9.09 16.69
N TYR A 338 -5.42 -9.55 15.89
CA TYR A 338 -6.73 -8.92 15.73
C TYR A 338 -7.50 -8.91 17.06
N LYS A 339 -7.58 -10.05 17.76
CA LYS A 339 -8.26 -10.14 19.07
C LYS A 339 -7.62 -9.25 20.12
N ASP A 340 -6.28 -9.22 20.17
CA ASP A 340 -5.52 -8.35 21.06
C ASP A 340 -5.77 -6.86 20.75
N ALA A 341 -5.81 -6.48 19.47
CA ALA A 341 -6.14 -5.12 19.05
C ALA A 341 -7.58 -4.74 19.42
N MET A 342 -8.57 -5.60 19.15
CA MET A 342 -9.96 -5.37 19.54
C MET A 342 -10.12 -5.15 21.05
N SER A 343 -9.44 -5.96 21.87
CA SER A 343 -9.46 -5.80 23.34
C SER A 343 -8.86 -4.48 23.83
N LYS A 344 -8.00 -3.83 23.04
CA LYS A 344 -7.40 -2.53 23.37
C LYS A 344 -8.28 -1.37 22.93
N LEU A 345 -8.94 -1.50 21.78
CA LEU A 345 -9.85 -0.49 21.23
C LEU A 345 -11.19 -0.42 21.97
N SER A 346 -11.57 -1.49 22.68
CA SER A 346 -12.82 -1.54 23.46
C SER A 346 -12.71 -0.96 24.89
N LYS A 347 -11.54 -0.44 25.27
CA LYS A 347 -11.27 0.16 26.58
C LYS A 347 -11.28 1.67 26.45
#